data_AF-A0A0A0ND13-F1
#
_entry.id   AF-A0A0A0ND13-F1
#
_cell.length_a   1.000
_cell.length_b   1.000
_cell.length_c   1.000
_cell.angle_alpha   90.00
_cell.angle_beta   90.00
_cell.angle_gamma   90.00
#
_symmetry.space_group_name_H-M   'P 1'
#
loop_
_entity.id
_entity.type
_entity.pdbx_description
1 polymer ?
#
loop_
_entity_poly.entity_id
_entity_poly.type
_entity_poly.pdbx_seq_one_letter_code
_entity_poly.pdbx_strand_id
1 'polypeptide(L)' 'MNDTCPTCRHYAALREQAKQAGDYSKATDYEVLRRRHPAHTVHIPRQPEGRAL' A
#
# COMPACT_ATOMS: atom_id res chain seq x y z
N MET A 1 7.88 -0.67 10.68
CA MET A 1 8.26 -1.06 9.30
C MET A 1 7.98 -2.55 9.16
N ASN A 2 7.00 -2.97 8.33
CA ASN A 2 6.63 -4.38 8.18
C ASN A 2 6.99 -4.86 6.77
N ASP A 3 8.26 -5.19 6.57
CA ASP A 3 8.83 -5.71 5.31
C ASP A 3 8.46 -7.19 5.01
N THR A 4 7.46 -7.72 5.74
CA THR A 4 7.10 -9.14 5.79
C THR A 4 5.79 -9.48 5.07
N CYS A 5 5.15 -8.52 4.38
CA CYS A 5 3.94 -8.83 3.61
C CYS A 5 4.30 -9.36 2.21
N PRO A 6 3.91 -10.60 1.85
CA PRO A 6 4.20 -11.17 0.53
C PRO A 6 3.61 -10.32 -0.61
N THR A 7 2.45 -9.69 -0.39
CA THR A 7 1.83 -8.78 -1.35
C THR A 7 2.67 -7.52 -1.59
N CYS A 8 3.26 -6.95 -0.53
CA CYS A 8 4.15 -5.79 -0.66
C CYS A 8 5.43 -6.12 -1.43
N ARG A 9 5.98 -7.33 -1.25
CA ARG A 9 7.11 -7.81 -2.07
C ARG A 9 6.69 -7.98 -3.54
N HIS A 10 5.49 -8.49 -3.79
CA HIS A 10 4.96 -8.63 -5.14
C HIS A 10 4.79 -7.28 -5.84
N TYR A 11 4.18 -6.29 -5.19
CA TYR A 11 4.06 -4.94 -5.76
C TYR A 11 5.41 -4.24 -5.95
N ALA A 12 6.39 -4.48 -5.07
CA ALA A 12 7.74 -3.97 -5.25
C ALA A 12 8.40 -4.57 -6.51
N ALA A 13 8.28 -5.89 -6.72
CA ALA A 13 8.79 -6.54 -7.92
C ALA A 13 8.12 -6.02 -9.20
N LEU A 14 6.78 -5.88 -9.19
CA LEU A 14 6.01 -5.35 -10.32
C LEU A 14 6.38 -3.89 -10.64
N ARG A 15 6.65 -3.07 -9.62
CA ARG A 15 7.13 -1.70 -9.78
C ARG A 15 8.48 -1.66 -10.49
N GLU A 16 9.43 -2.47 -10.06
CA GLU A 16 10.76 -2.50 -10.68
C GLU A 16 10.70 -3.04 -12.11
N GLN A 17 9.86 -4.06 -12.37
CA GLN A 17 9.61 -4.56 -13.72
C GLN A 17 8.97 -3.49 -14.62
N ALA A 18 8.00 -2.72 -14.11
CA ALA A 18 7.37 -1.64 -14.86
C ALA A 18 8.38 -0.53 -15.21
N LYS A 19 9.29 -0.19 -14.28
CA LYS A 19 10.38 0.76 -14.57
C LYS A 19 11.33 0.26 -15.64
N GLN A 20 11.71 -1.02 -15.60
CA GLN A 20 12.57 -1.63 -16.63
C GLN A 20 11.91 -1.63 -18.00
N ALA A 21 10.58 -1.78 -18.05
CA ALA A 21 9.79 -1.65 -19.27
C ALA A 21 9.57 -0.20 -19.73
N GLY A 22 9.97 0.80 -18.94
CA GLY A 22 9.71 2.23 -19.21
C GLY A 22 8.29 2.70 -18.83
N ASP A 23 7.48 1.83 -18.23
CA ASP A 23 6.10 2.10 -17.80
C ASP A 23 6.05 2.73 -16.39
N TYR A 24 6.50 3.98 -16.27
CA TYR A 24 6.52 4.70 -14.99
C TYR A 24 5.13 4.95 -14.38
N SER A 25 4.09 5.02 -15.22
CA SER A 25 2.70 5.12 -14.75
C SER A 25 2.28 3.87 -13.95
N LYS A 26 2.59 2.67 -14.48
CA LYS A 26 2.34 1.42 -13.77
C LYS A 26 3.22 1.28 -12.53
N ALA A 27 4.48 1.74 -12.59
CA ALA A 27 5.36 1.73 -11.43
C ALA A 27 4.78 2.56 -10.26
N THR A 28 4.18 3.72 -10.57
CA THR A 28 3.49 4.56 -9.58
C THR A 28 2.23 3.88 -9.03
N ASP A 29 1.43 3.25 -9.90
CA ASP A 29 0.23 2.53 -9.49
C ASP A 29 0.54 1.41 -8.48
N TYR A 30 1.57 0.61 -8.75
CA TYR A 30 2.02 -0.43 -7.82
C TYR A 30 2.54 0.14 -6.49
N GLU A 31 3.13 1.34 -6.49
CA GLU A 31 3.52 2.00 -5.25
C GLU A 31 2.32 2.48 -4.44
N VAL A 32 1.28 3.00 -5.10
CA VAL A 32 0.02 3.39 -4.45
C VAL A 32 -0.70 2.17 -3.88
N LEU A 33 -0.78 1.07 -4.63
CA LEU A 33 -1.37 -0.20 -4.17
C LEU A 33 -0.64 -0.74 -2.93
N ARG A 34 0.70 -0.70 -2.93
CA ARG A 34 1.50 -1.09 -1.77
C ARG A 34 1.17 -0.24 -0.54
N ARG A 35 1.02 1.08 -0.69
CA ARG A 35 0.70 2.00 0.43
C ARG A 35 -0.73 1.83 0.95
N ARG A 36 -1.69 1.50 0.07
CA ARG A 36 -3.09 1.25 0.42
C ARG A 36 -3.35 -0.17 0.95
N HIS A 37 -2.35 -1.04 0.94
CA HIS A 37 -2.52 -2.43 1.34
C HIS A 37 -2.97 -2.52 2.82
N PRO A 38 -4.16 -3.07 3.11
CA PRO A 38 -4.80 -3.01 4.42
C PRO A 38 -4.05 -3.78 5.52
N ALA A 39 -3.10 -4.67 5.18
CA ALA A 39 -2.20 -5.26 6.17
C ALA A 39 -1.22 -4.24 6.79
N HIS A 40 -1.10 -3.04 6.22
CA HIS A 40 -0.31 -1.92 6.75
C HIS A 40 -1.15 -0.68 7.04
N THR A 41 -2.37 -0.60 6.52
CA THR A 41 -3.37 0.32 7.05
C THR A 41 -3.75 -0.22 8.42
N VAL A 42 -3.06 0.26 9.45
CA VAL A 42 -3.56 0.19 10.82
C VAL A 42 -5.02 0.60 10.72
N HIS A 43 -5.93 -0.34 11.02
CA HIS A 43 -7.31 0.01 11.33
C HIS A 43 -7.17 1.05 12.44
N ILE A 44 -7.20 2.33 12.09
CA ILE A 44 -7.52 3.36 13.05
C ILE A 44 -8.96 3.00 13.36
N PRO A 45 -9.29 2.41 14.53
CA PRO A 45 -10.68 2.29 14.87
C PRO A 45 -11.21 3.71 14.80
N ARG A 46 -12.18 3.94 13.90
CA ARG A 46 -12.98 5.15 13.98
C ARG A 46 -13.59 5.11 15.37
N GLN A 47 -12.98 5.83 16.31
CA GLN A 47 -13.63 6.11 17.58
C GLN A 47 -14.91 6.83 17.18
N PRO A 48 -16.10 6.33 17.54
CA PRO A 48 -17.29 7.14 17.40
C PRO A 48 -17.10 8.31 18.38
N GLU A 49 -16.71 9.45 17.83
CA GLU A 49 -16.86 10.75 18.44
C GLU A 49 -18.37 10.97 18.65
N GLY A 50 -18.84 10.46 19.79
CA GLY A 50 -20.22 10.51 20.24
C GLY A 50 -20.26 10.82 21.71
N ARG A 51 -19.66 11.95 22.10
CA ARG A 51 -19.91 12.59 23.39
C ARG A 51 -21.22 13.38 23.28
N ALA A 52 -22.27 12.89 23.92
CA ALA A 52 -23.44 13.64 24.35
C ALA A 52 -23.94 12.94 25.63
N LEU A 53 -23.54 13.47 26.79
CA LEU A 53 -24.36 14.27 27.71
C LEU A 53 -25.49 13.44 28.35
#